data_AF-A0A087XGB2-F1
#
_entry.id   AF-A0A087XGB2-F1
#
_cell.length_a   1.000
_cell.length_b   1.000
_cell.length_c   1.000
_cell.angle_alpha   90.00
_cell.angle_beta   90.00
_cell.angle_gamma   90.00
#
_symmetry.space_group_name_H-M   'P 1'
#
loop_
_entity.id
_entity.type
_entity.pdbx_description
1 polymer ?
#
loop_
_entity_poly.entity_id
_entity_poly.type
_entity_poly.pdbx_seq_one_letter_code
_entity_poly.pdbx_strand_id
1 'polypeptide(L)'
;MEELVTELRLFLDLLDREYLSAGVREKKVHLSNILQRVLSDKDFSCEPSFKSEIHSGLPAPPQMPLPEIPQPWLAPNSDPPPLPSSSLPEGYYEEAVPLSPGKAPEYITSNYDSDAMSSSYESYDEEEEDGKSQKMRHQWPSEEASMDLVKDARICAFLLRKKRFGQWTKLLCVIKDNKLLCYKSSKDQTPQMELTLSGCSIMHIPKDGRKKKHELKIVHQGADALVLAVQSKEQAEEWLKVIQ
;
A
#
# COMPACT_ATOMS: atom_id res chain seq x y z
N MET A 1 -30.08 -11.00 16.75
CA MET A 1 -29.75 -11.59 15.43
C MET A 1 -30.61 -10.99 14.32
N GLU A 2 -31.93 -10.88 14.49
CA GLU A 2 -32.83 -10.25 13.50
C GLU A 2 -32.54 -8.77 13.28
N GLU A 3 -32.35 -8.03 14.37
CA GLU A 3 -31.96 -6.61 14.32
C GLU A 3 -30.67 -6.41 13.50
N LEU A 4 -29.65 -7.25 13.70
CA LEU A 4 -28.40 -7.21 12.92
C LEU A 4 -28.64 -7.45 11.42
N VAL A 5 -29.52 -8.40 11.08
CA VAL A 5 -29.88 -8.73 9.69
C VAL A 5 -30.61 -7.54 9.04
N THR A 6 -31.52 -6.91 9.77
CA THR A 6 -32.26 -5.72 9.32
C THR A 6 -31.32 -4.52 9.09
N GLU A 7 -30.48 -4.21 10.08
CA GLU A 7 -29.50 -3.11 9.97
C GLU A 7 -28.49 -3.35 8.85
N LEU A 8 -28.05 -4.60 8.65
CA LEU A 8 -27.15 -4.94 7.55
C LEU A 8 -27.81 -4.76 6.18
N ARG A 9 -29.10 -5.10 6.02
CA ARG A 9 -29.85 -4.80 4.78
C ARG A 9 -29.88 -3.30 4.51
N LEU A 10 -30.28 -2.51 5.50
CA LEU A 10 -30.35 -1.04 5.38
C LEU A 10 -28.99 -0.43 5.03
N PHE A 11 -27.92 -0.91 5.66
CA PHE A 11 -26.55 -0.48 5.37
C PHE A 11 -26.14 -0.81 3.93
N LEU A 12 -26.45 -2.01 3.43
CA LEU A 12 -26.17 -2.37 2.05
C LEU A 12 -26.96 -1.48 1.07
N ASP A 13 -28.22 -1.14 1.34
CA ASP A 13 -29.02 -0.24 0.50
C ASP A 13 -28.46 1.20 0.49
N LEU A 14 -27.98 1.70 1.63
CA LEU A 14 -27.31 3.01 1.69
C LEU A 14 -26.06 3.04 0.81
N LEU A 15 -25.31 1.94 0.77
CA LEU A 15 -24.14 1.82 -0.10
C LEU A 15 -24.48 1.84 -1.60
N ASP A 16 -25.73 1.62 -2.05
CA ASP A 16 -26.10 1.76 -3.47
C ASP A 16 -26.10 3.21 -3.95
N ARG A 17 -26.22 4.16 -3.02
CA ARG A 17 -26.26 5.59 -3.31
C ARG A 17 -24.85 6.21 -3.36
N GLU A 18 -23.84 5.44 -2.96
CA GLU A 18 -22.46 5.89 -2.83
C GLU A 18 -21.60 5.43 -4.00
N TYR A 19 -20.58 6.22 -4.34
CA TYR A 19 -19.61 5.82 -5.36
C TYR A 19 -18.58 4.84 -4.80
N LEU A 20 -18.83 3.54 -5.00
CA LEU A 20 -17.98 2.47 -4.48
C LEU A 20 -16.89 2.03 -5.48
N SER A 21 -15.69 1.78 -4.98
CA SER A 21 -14.63 1.12 -5.77
C SER A 21 -15.01 -0.31 -6.16
N ALA A 22 -14.42 -0.84 -7.23
CA ALA A 22 -14.76 -2.17 -7.78
C ALA A 22 -14.70 -3.30 -6.75
N GLY A 23 -13.63 -3.38 -5.96
CA GLY A 23 -13.49 -4.41 -4.92
C GLY A 23 -14.50 -4.26 -3.77
N VAL A 24 -14.96 -3.03 -3.48
CA VAL A 24 -16.02 -2.80 -2.48
C VAL A 24 -17.38 -3.23 -3.01
N ARG A 25 -17.67 -3.00 -4.31
CA ARG A 25 -18.87 -3.54 -4.96
C ARG A 25 -18.91 -5.06 -4.94
N GLU A 26 -17.79 -5.71 -5.24
CA GLU A 26 -17.68 -7.18 -5.18
C GLU A 26 -17.96 -7.73 -3.78
N LYS A 27 -17.37 -7.11 -2.75
CA LYS A 27 -17.65 -7.48 -1.35
C LYS A 27 -19.09 -7.21 -0.93
N LYS A 28 -19.68 -6.10 -1.40
CA LYS A 28 -21.09 -5.78 -1.17
C LYS A 28 -22.01 -6.85 -1.76
N VAL A 29 -21.78 -7.26 -3.01
CA VAL A 29 -22.54 -8.33 -3.67
C VAL A 29 -22.39 -9.64 -2.90
N HIS A 30 -21.16 -9.98 -2.47
CA HIS A 30 -20.92 -11.18 -1.67
C HIS A 30 -21.70 -11.18 -0.35
N LEU A 31 -21.72 -10.05 0.38
CA LEU A 31 -22.47 -9.90 1.63
C LEU A 31 -23.98 -9.99 1.40
N SER A 32 -24.50 -9.39 0.31
CA SER A 32 -25.91 -9.51 -0.06
C SER A 32 -26.31 -10.97 -0.31
N ASN A 33 -25.49 -11.73 -1.03
CA ASN A 33 -25.72 -13.15 -1.28
C ASN A 33 -25.68 -14.01 0.00
N ILE A 34 -24.81 -13.69 0.96
CA ILE A 34 -24.80 -14.35 2.27
C ILE A 34 -26.10 -14.04 3.03
N LEU A 35 -26.50 -12.77 3.03
CA LEU A 35 -27.69 -12.31 3.74
C LEU A 35 -28.94 -13.04 3.24
N GLN A 36 -29.12 -13.11 1.91
CA GLN A 36 -30.23 -13.85 1.29
C GLN A 36 -30.28 -15.32 1.74
N ARG A 37 -29.14 -16.02 1.78
CA ARG A 37 -29.09 -17.41 2.25
C ARG A 37 -29.50 -17.56 3.72
N VAL A 38 -29.04 -16.65 4.59
CA VAL A 38 -29.40 -16.65 6.03
C VAL A 38 -30.89 -16.39 6.23
N LEU A 39 -31.51 -15.62 5.33
CA LEU A 39 -32.93 -15.30 5.38
C LEU A 39 -33.79 -16.43 4.86
N SER A 40 -33.39 -17.06 3.75
CA SER A 40 -34.09 -18.23 3.20
C SER A 40 -34.04 -19.44 4.14
N ASP A 41 -32.99 -19.57 4.96
CA ASP A 41 -32.88 -20.64 5.96
C ASP A 41 -33.88 -20.44 7.13
N LYS A 42 -34.33 -19.20 7.37
CA LYS A 42 -35.34 -18.90 8.40
C LYS A 42 -36.76 -19.25 8.00
N ASP A 43 -37.05 -19.33 6.70
CA ASP A 43 -38.40 -19.60 6.19
C ASP A 43 -38.79 -21.09 6.25
N PHE A 44 -37.90 -21.99 6.72
CA PHE A 44 -38.15 -23.44 6.80
C PHE A 44 -38.56 -23.97 8.18
N SER A 45 -38.86 -23.11 9.18
CA SER A 45 -39.25 -23.57 10.53
C SER A 45 -40.76 -23.63 10.80
N CYS A 46 -41.61 -23.63 9.77
CA CYS A 46 -43.05 -23.93 9.91
C CYS A 46 -43.45 -25.07 8.94
N GLU A 47 -43.74 -26.23 9.53
CA GLU A 47 -44.29 -27.51 8.99
C GLU A 47 -45.37 -27.42 7.90
N PRO A 48 -45.86 -28.53 7.29
CA PRO A 48 -45.30 -29.88 7.11
C PRO A 48 -45.31 -30.36 5.63
N SER A 49 -44.62 -31.47 5.41
CA SER A 49 -44.78 -32.46 4.32
C SER A 49 -45.95 -32.29 3.33
N PHE A 50 -45.64 -32.02 2.06
CA PHE A 50 -46.34 -32.64 0.93
C PHE A 50 -45.37 -32.92 -0.22
N LYS A 51 -45.13 -34.22 -0.45
CA LYS A 51 -44.63 -34.75 -1.73
C LYS A 51 -45.59 -34.33 -2.84
N SER A 52 -45.05 -33.77 -3.90
CA SER A 52 -45.67 -33.85 -5.22
C SER A 52 -44.59 -33.89 -6.28
N GLU A 53 -44.31 -35.11 -6.75
CA GLU A 53 -43.79 -35.40 -8.08
C GLU A 53 -44.70 -34.74 -9.11
N ILE A 54 -44.14 -33.86 -9.95
CA ILE A 54 -44.67 -33.60 -11.28
C ILE A 54 -43.50 -33.57 -12.25
N HIS A 55 -43.43 -34.61 -13.07
CA HIS A 55 -42.74 -34.61 -14.35
C HIS A 55 -43.33 -33.53 -15.24
N SER A 56 -42.49 -32.61 -15.72
CA SER A 56 -42.74 -31.91 -16.97
C SER A 56 -41.41 -31.46 -17.55
N GLY A 57 -40.99 -32.16 -18.60
CA GLY A 57 -39.76 -31.92 -19.33
C GLY A 57 -39.81 -30.65 -20.16
N LEU A 58 -38.66 -29.98 -20.20
CA LEU A 58 -38.29 -29.02 -21.25
C LEU A 58 -36.84 -29.30 -21.65
N PRO A 59 -36.48 -29.08 -22.92
CA PRO A 59 -35.24 -29.59 -23.50
C PRO A 59 -34.03 -28.80 -23.02
N ALA A 60 -32.92 -29.50 -22.80
CA ALA A 60 -31.64 -28.90 -22.49
C ALA A 60 -31.16 -27.98 -23.63
N PRO A 61 -30.53 -26.83 -23.33
CA PRO A 61 -29.92 -25.98 -24.35
C PRO A 61 -28.78 -26.75 -25.07
N PRO A 62 -28.47 -26.43 -26.35
CA PRO A 62 -27.40 -27.09 -27.08
C PRO A 62 -26.08 -26.89 -26.35
N GLN A 63 -25.50 -28.00 -25.87
CA GLN A 63 -24.16 -27.98 -25.30
C GLN A 63 -23.15 -27.72 -26.42
N MET A 64 -22.47 -26.58 -26.37
CA MET A 64 -21.23 -26.39 -27.11
C MET A 64 -20.19 -27.40 -26.56
N PRO A 65 -19.43 -28.11 -27.41
CA PRO A 65 -18.32 -28.91 -26.91
C PRO A 65 -17.31 -27.99 -26.24
N LEU A 66 -17.03 -28.23 -24.96
CA LEU A 66 -15.84 -27.68 -24.31
C LEU A 66 -14.60 -28.14 -25.09
N PRO A 67 -13.58 -27.29 -25.30
CA PRO A 67 -12.30 -27.75 -25.80
C PRO A 67 -11.73 -28.81 -24.84
N GLU A 68 -11.24 -29.92 -25.38
CA GLU A 68 -10.60 -30.97 -24.59
C GLU A 68 -9.45 -30.36 -23.79
N ILE A 69 -9.54 -30.49 -22.47
CA ILE A 69 -8.45 -30.21 -21.54
C ILE A 69 -7.33 -31.22 -21.89
N PRO A 70 -6.11 -30.77 -22.22
CA PRO A 70 -5.00 -31.69 -22.39
C PRO A 70 -4.83 -32.50 -21.11
N GLN A 71 -4.69 -33.81 -21.31
CA GLN A 71 -4.65 -34.89 -20.33
C GLN A 71 -3.91 -34.55 -19.03
N PRO A 72 -4.28 -35.16 -17.89
CA PRO A 72 -3.53 -35.02 -16.64
C PRO A 72 -2.07 -35.36 -16.91
N TRP A 73 -1.20 -34.40 -16.65
CA TRP A 73 0.25 -34.58 -16.69
C TRP A 73 0.59 -35.86 -15.95
N LEU A 74 1.04 -36.87 -16.69
CA LEU A 74 1.70 -38.03 -16.13
C LEU A 74 2.76 -37.50 -15.16
N ALA A 75 2.74 -38.01 -13.93
CA ALA A 75 3.74 -37.69 -12.93
C ALA A 75 5.12 -37.91 -13.57
N PRO A 76 5.99 -36.87 -13.63
CA PRO A 76 7.38 -37.09 -13.96
C PRO A 76 7.95 -38.08 -12.95
N ASN A 77 8.72 -39.04 -13.47
CA ASN A 77 9.41 -40.08 -12.73
C ASN A 77 9.86 -39.62 -11.34
N SER A 78 9.56 -40.46 -10.36
CA SER A 78 9.90 -40.30 -8.95
C SER A 78 11.41 -40.53 -8.73
N ASP A 79 12.24 -39.64 -9.25
CA ASP A 79 13.67 -39.59 -8.92
C ASP A 79 14.01 -38.22 -8.35
N PRO A 80 14.64 -38.13 -7.16
CA PRO A 80 15.14 -36.87 -6.64
C PRO A 80 16.23 -36.34 -7.59
N PRO A 81 16.28 -35.02 -7.86
CA PRO A 81 17.34 -34.45 -8.67
C PRO A 81 18.70 -34.68 -7.98
N PRO A 82 19.77 -35.01 -8.73
CA PRO A 82 21.08 -35.20 -8.14
C PRO A 82 21.56 -33.90 -7.50
N LEU A 83 22.13 -34.01 -6.30
CA LEU A 83 22.76 -32.90 -5.60
C LEU A 83 23.95 -32.36 -6.43
N PRO A 84 24.19 -31.03 -6.44
CA PRO A 84 25.37 -30.48 -7.09
C PRO A 84 26.64 -30.97 -6.37
N SER A 85 27.34 -31.93 -6.96
CA SER A 85 28.66 -32.39 -6.54
C SER A 85 29.74 -31.51 -7.16
N SER A 86 29.75 -30.22 -6.81
CA SER A 86 30.92 -29.36 -6.97
C SER A 86 31.19 -28.65 -5.64
N SER A 87 32.19 -29.12 -4.90
CA SER A 87 32.89 -28.25 -3.96
C SER A 87 33.37 -27.01 -4.74
N LEU A 88 33.16 -25.83 -4.16
CA LEU A 88 33.78 -24.60 -4.66
C LEU A 88 35.29 -24.83 -4.84
N PRO A 89 35.94 -24.24 -5.85
CA PRO A 89 37.39 -24.34 -5.97
C PRO A 89 38.03 -23.80 -4.69
N GLU A 90 38.74 -24.66 -3.95
CA GLU A 90 39.47 -24.35 -2.71
C GLU A 90 40.66 -23.37 -2.93
N GLY A 91 40.67 -22.62 -4.03
CA GLY A 91 41.75 -21.74 -4.46
C GLY A 91 41.59 -20.27 -4.09
N TYR A 92 40.56 -19.90 -3.32
CA TYR A 92 40.34 -18.53 -2.83
C TYR A 92 40.52 -18.39 -1.32
N TYR A 93 41.07 -19.41 -0.64
CA TYR A 93 41.56 -19.26 0.73
C TYR A 93 43.02 -18.83 0.65
N GLU A 94 43.28 -17.55 0.94
CA GLU A 94 44.66 -17.11 1.18
C GLU A 94 45.12 -17.76 2.50
N GLU A 95 46.04 -18.71 2.41
CA GLU A 95 46.62 -19.38 3.56
C GLU A 95 47.32 -18.34 4.44
N ALA A 96 46.79 -18.10 5.65
CA ALA A 96 47.44 -17.21 6.61
C ALA A 96 48.80 -17.82 6.98
N VAL A 97 49.88 -17.19 6.51
CA VAL A 97 51.25 -17.58 6.84
C VAL A 97 51.41 -17.53 8.36
N PRO A 98 51.78 -18.63 9.04
CA PRO A 98 52.05 -18.59 10.46
C PRO A 98 53.23 -17.65 10.70
N LEU A 99 53.04 -16.65 11.56
CA LEU A 99 54.12 -15.77 11.99
C LEU A 99 55.25 -16.64 12.55
N SER A 100 56.40 -16.61 11.91
CA SER A 100 57.61 -17.28 12.38
C SER A 100 57.87 -16.85 13.83
N PRO A 101 58.21 -17.77 14.75
CA PRO A 101 58.48 -17.41 16.13
C PRO A 101 59.57 -16.32 16.20
N GLY A 102 59.22 -15.13 16.70
CA GLY A 102 60.19 -14.08 17.04
C GLY A 102 60.12 -12.77 16.26
N LYS A 103 59.05 -12.44 15.52
CA LYS A 103 58.91 -11.10 14.92
C LYS A 103 57.93 -10.22 15.71
N ALA A 104 58.46 -9.23 16.42
CA ALA A 104 57.68 -8.18 17.09
C ALA A 104 57.24 -7.11 16.07
N PRO A 105 56.09 -6.43 16.27
CA PRO A 105 55.61 -5.45 15.32
C PRO A 105 56.45 -4.18 15.45
N GLU A 106 57.13 -3.79 14.36
CA GLU A 106 57.91 -2.56 14.36
C GLU A 106 57.08 -1.37 13.86
N TYR A 107 57.16 -0.36 14.71
CA TYR A 107 56.48 0.89 14.83
C TYR A 107 57.00 1.92 13.82
N ILE A 108 56.11 2.83 13.47
CA ILE A 108 56.28 3.98 12.57
C ILE A 108 57.60 4.71 12.83
N THR A 109 58.43 4.86 11.81
CA THR A 109 59.47 5.89 11.75
C THR A 109 59.42 6.62 10.41
N SER A 110 59.39 7.95 10.51
CA SER A 110 59.22 8.94 9.46
C SER A 110 60.46 9.05 8.55
N ASN A 111 60.27 9.26 7.24
CA ASN A 111 60.73 10.47 6.54
C ASN A 111 60.50 10.44 5.01
N TYR A 112 59.98 11.57 4.53
CA TYR A 112 60.21 12.22 3.23
C TYR A 112 59.46 11.77 1.96
N ASP A 113 58.47 12.62 1.65
CA ASP A 113 58.42 13.48 0.45
C ASP A 113 58.01 12.86 -0.89
N SER A 114 56.77 13.18 -1.27
CA SER A 114 56.40 13.44 -2.66
C SER A 114 55.16 14.34 -2.67
N ASP A 115 55.39 15.65 -2.66
CA ASP A 115 54.44 16.62 -3.20
C ASP A 115 54.20 16.31 -4.70
N ALA A 116 53.06 15.70 -4.99
CA ALA A 116 52.49 15.64 -6.33
C ALA A 116 51.01 16.02 -6.23
N MET A 117 50.78 17.33 -6.26
CA MET A 117 49.52 18.03 -6.53
C MET A 117 48.26 17.18 -6.74
N SER A 118 47.36 17.23 -5.76
CA SER A 118 45.96 17.48 -6.09
C SER A 118 45.32 18.32 -4.98
N SER A 119 45.32 19.63 -5.21
CA SER A 119 44.54 20.61 -4.46
C SER A 119 43.18 20.80 -5.16
N SER A 120 42.10 20.52 -4.41
CA SER A 120 40.72 21.05 -4.53
C SER A 120 39.80 20.05 -3.82
N TYR A 121 38.84 20.37 -2.97
CA TYR A 121 38.20 21.63 -2.61
C TYR A 121 37.19 21.27 -1.51
N GLU A 122 37.28 22.00 -0.39
CA GLU A 122 36.25 22.31 0.60
C GLU A 122 35.59 21.32 1.58
N SER A 123 35.62 21.83 2.81
CA SER A 123 34.62 21.84 3.89
C SER A 123 34.25 20.52 4.55
N TYR A 124 34.97 20.25 5.64
CA TYR A 124 34.40 19.56 6.79
C TYR A 124 33.21 20.39 7.29
N ASP A 125 32.01 19.84 7.22
CA ASP A 125 31.06 20.03 8.32
C ASP A 125 31.20 18.77 9.18
N GLU A 126 31.64 19.03 10.39
CA GLU A 126 31.98 18.08 11.43
C GLU A 126 30.68 17.56 12.08
N GLU A 127 30.69 16.29 12.53
CA GLU A 127 29.76 15.70 13.49
C GLU A 127 28.31 15.35 13.02
N GLU A 128 28.08 14.06 12.72
CA GLU A 128 27.34 13.11 13.58
C GLU A 128 26.80 11.91 12.77
N GLU A 129 27.07 10.74 13.33
CA GLU A 129 26.85 9.42 12.80
C GLU A 129 25.36 9.01 12.89
N ASP A 130 24.67 8.90 11.75
CA ASP A 130 23.72 7.78 11.56
C ASP A 130 23.32 7.57 10.07
N GLY A 131 23.44 6.32 9.62
CA GLY A 131 22.53 5.76 8.61
C GLY A 131 22.64 6.21 7.14
N LYS A 132 23.57 5.58 6.40
CA LYS A 132 23.38 5.04 5.03
C LYS A 132 22.54 5.89 4.05
N SER A 133 23.19 6.87 3.43
CA SER A 133 22.69 7.54 2.24
C SER A 133 22.69 6.58 1.03
N GLN A 134 21.53 5.97 0.74
CA GLN A 134 21.28 5.35 -0.56
C GLN A 134 21.38 6.43 -1.63
N LYS A 135 22.49 6.47 -2.39
CA LYS A 135 22.56 7.13 -3.69
C LYS A 135 21.60 6.43 -4.66
N MET A 136 20.32 6.78 -4.58
CA MET A 136 19.34 6.46 -5.60
C MET A 136 19.77 7.18 -6.88
N ARG A 137 20.27 6.40 -7.85
CA ARG A 137 20.41 6.85 -9.24
C ARG A 137 19.05 7.44 -9.66
N HIS A 138 19.08 8.71 -10.05
CA HIS A 138 17.92 9.48 -10.52
C HIS A 138 17.42 8.93 -11.86
N GLN A 139 16.75 7.77 -11.84
CA GLN A 139 15.90 7.38 -12.95
C GLN A 139 14.52 7.99 -12.71
N TRP A 140 14.37 9.23 -13.16
CA TRP A 140 13.09 9.94 -13.20
C TRP A 140 12.06 9.09 -13.97
N PRO A 141 10.87 8.81 -13.41
CA PRO A 141 9.72 8.35 -14.19
C PRO A 141 9.29 9.48 -15.14
N SER A 142 8.80 9.16 -16.34
CA SER A 142 8.38 10.17 -17.36
C SER A 142 7.69 11.37 -16.73
N GLU A 143 8.30 12.53 -16.96
CA GLU A 143 7.98 13.86 -16.41
C GLU A 143 6.52 14.28 -16.67
N GLU A 144 5.93 13.75 -17.74
CA GLU A 144 4.67 14.22 -18.31
C GLU A 144 3.44 13.89 -17.44
N ALA A 145 3.27 12.63 -17.02
CA ALA A 145 2.04 12.21 -16.31
C ALA A 145 1.97 12.70 -14.86
N SER A 146 3.12 12.93 -14.22
CA SER A 146 3.19 13.29 -12.80
C SER A 146 3.03 14.78 -12.54
N MET A 147 3.43 15.62 -13.50
CA MET A 147 3.32 17.06 -13.36
C MET A 147 1.89 17.53 -13.57
N ASP A 148 1.15 16.94 -14.52
CA ASP A 148 -0.22 17.36 -14.86
C ASP A 148 -1.16 17.40 -13.64
N LEU A 149 -1.07 16.42 -12.75
CA LEU A 149 -1.91 16.32 -11.56
C LEU A 149 -1.71 17.48 -10.58
N VAL A 150 -0.51 18.02 -10.53
CA VAL A 150 -0.12 19.09 -9.61
C VAL A 150 -0.03 20.45 -10.30
N LYS A 151 -0.31 20.53 -11.62
CA LYS A 151 -0.48 21.81 -12.31
C LYS A 151 -1.60 22.58 -11.61
N ASP A 152 -1.30 23.82 -11.22
CA ASP A 152 -2.21 24.71 -10.50
C ASP A 152 -2.62 24.25 -9.09
N ALA A 153 -1.92 23.26 -8.50
CA ALA A 153 -2.18 22.86 -7.13
C ALA A 153 -1.72 23.94 -6.15
N ARG A 154 -2.55 24.21 -5.12
CA ARG A 154 -2.19 25.11 -4.02
C ARG A 154 -1.20 24.47 -3.05
N ILE A 155 -1.33 23.15 -2.85
CA ILE A 155 -0.38 22.33 -2.09
C ILE A 155 -0.48 20.89 -2.54
N CYS A 156 0.64 20.18 -2.53
CA CYS A 156 0.67 18.74 -2.75
C CYS A 156 1.70 18.06 -1.86
N ALA A 157 1.37 16.90 -1.30
CA ALA A 157 2.33 16.07 -0.57
C ALA A 157 1.86 14.61 -0.51
N PHE A 158 2.82 13.70 -0.32
CA PHE A 158 2.50 12.33 0.05
C PHE A 158 2.19 12.25 1.54
N LEU A 159 0.93 11.98 1.88
CA LEU A 159 0.44 11.88 3.25
C LEU A 159 -0.10 10.48 3.55
N LEU A 160 -0.21 10.15 4.84
CA LEU A 160 -0.87 8.91 5.27
C LEU A 160 -2.32 9.21 5.62
N ARG A 161 -3.26 8.51 4.99
CA ARG A 161 -4.69 8.54 5.36
C ARG A 161 -5.02 7.42 6.34
N LYS A 162 -5.74 7.73 7.40
CA LYS A 162 -6.30 6.74 8.34
C LYS A 162 -7.55 6.08 7.75
N LYS A 163 -7.60 4.75 7.79
CA LYS A 163 -8.80 3.95 7.49
C LYS A 163 -9.54 3.55 8.77
N ARG A 164 -10.76 3.03 8.62
CA ARG A 164 -11.65 2.59 9.71
C ARG A 164 -11.07 1.55 10.67
N PHE A 165 -10.07 0.76 10.25
CA PHE A 165 -9.40 -0.25 11.08
C PHE A 165 -8.06 0.23 11.65
N GLY A 166 -7.80 1.54 11.65
CA GLY A 166 -6.52 2.11 12.09
C GLY A 166 -5.35 1.89 11.11
N GLN A 167 -5.59 1.20 9.99
CA GLN A 167 -4.61 1.07 8.92
C GLN A 167 -4.35 2.41 8.25
N TRP A 168 -3.08 2.71 7.99
CA TRP A 168 -2.67 3.89 7.25
C TRP A 168 -2.35 3.53 5.80
N THR A 169 -2.68 4.42 4.87
CA THR A 169 -2.33 4.24 3.45
C THR A 169 -1.69 5.51 2.94
N LYS A 170 -0.50 5.38 2.32
CA LYS A 170 0.18 6.50 1.67
C LYS A 170 -0.57 6.87 0.39
N LEU A 171 -0.89 8.15 0.25
CA LEU A 171 -1.56 8.71 -0.93
C LEU A 171 -0.88 10.03 -1.29
N LEU A 172 -0.83 10.34 -2.58
CA LEU A 172 -0.52 11.69 -3.05
C LEU A 172 -1.76 12.56 -2.83
N CYS A 173 -1.68 13.51 -1.92
CA CYS A 173 -2.76 14.45 -1.62
C CYS A 173 -2.46 15.77 -2.34
N VAL A 174 -3.43 16.27 -3.11
CA VAL A 174 -3.32 17.48 -3.91
C VAL A 174 -4.53 18.35 -3.63
N ILE A 175 -4.32 19.63 -3.37
CA ILE A 175 -5.41 20.60 -3.24
C ILE A 175 -5.44 21.45 -4.50
N LYS A 176 -6.52 21.33 -5.26
CA LYS A 176 -6.78 22.08 -6.50
C LYS A 176 -8.27 22.41 -6.56
N ASP A 177 -8.62 23.60 -7.07
CA ASP A 177 -10.02 24.03 -7.29
C ASP A 177 -10.93 23.87 -6.05
N ASN A 178 -10.41 24.21 -4.86
CA ASN A 178 -11.08 24.03 -3.57
C ASN A 178 -11.52 22.59 -3.26
N LYS A 179 -10.83 21.60 -3.84
CA LYS A 179 -11.00 20.18 -3.60
C LYS A 179 -9.70 19.56 -3.12
N LEU A 180 -9.84 18.61 -2.20
CA LEU A 180 -8.77 17.69 -1.82
C LEU A 180 -8.90 16.41 -2.67
N LEU A 181 -7.87 16.15 -3.47
CA LEU A 181 -7.76 14.99 -4.35
C LEU A 181 -6.69 14.06 -3.79
N CYS A 182 -7.00 12.76 -3.64
CA CYS A 182 -6.05 11.77 -3.15
C CYS A 182 -5.84 10.65 -4.18
N TYR A 183 -4.62 10.53 -4.68
CA TYR A 183 -4.20 9.53 -5.67
C TYR A 183 -3.36 8.42 -5.00
N LYS A 184 -3.43 7.18 -5.51
CA LYS A 184 -2.55 6.10 -5.01
C LYS A 184 -1.12 6.30 -5.47
N SER A 185 -0.98 6.81 -6.70
CA SER A 185 0.28 7.04 -7.39
C SER A 185 0.24 8.36 -8.14
N SER A 186 1.41 8.93 -8.40
CA SER A 186 1.56 10.11 -9.29
C SER A 186 1.29 9.80 -10.76
N LYS A 187 1.06 8.53 -11.11
CA LYS A 187 0.71 8.09 -12.47
C LYS A 187 -0.80 7.99 -12.69
N ASP A 188 -1.59 8.08 -11.62
CA ASP A 188 -3.04 7.89 -11.71
C ASP A 188 -3.71 9.17 -12.21
N GLN A 189 -4.49 9.09 -13.29
CA GLN A 189 -5.23 10.26 -13.79
C GLN A 189 -6.51 10.54 -13.00
N THR A 190 -7.03 9.56 -12.26
CA THR A 190 -8.26 9.70 -11.48
C THR A 190 -7.96 9.58 -9.98
N PRO A 191 -8.50 10.49 -9.16
CA PRO A 191 -8.29 10.43 -7.72
C PRO A 191 -9.02 9.21 -7.15
N GLN A 192 -8.38 8.50 -6.23
CA GLN A 192 -9.02 7.44 -5.45
C GLN A 192 -10.11 8.02 -4.53
N MET A 193 -9.95 9.27 -4.13
CA MET A 193 -10.91 10.00 -3.29
C MET A 193 -10.84 11.48 -3.61
N GLU A 194 -12.00 12.11 -3.68
CA GLU A 194 -12.19 13.54 -3.86
C GLU A 194 -13.08 14.06 -2.73
N LEU A 195 -12.70 15.19 -2.13
CA LEU A 195 -13.45 15.87 -1.08
C LEU A 195 -13.52 17.36 -1.38
N THR A 196 -14.72 17.93 -1.46
CA THR A 196 -14.91 19.38 -1.59
C THR A 196 -14.62 20.06 -0.25
N LEU A 197 -13.71 21.03 -0.24
CA LEU A 197 -13.28 21.70 0.99
C LEU A 197 -14.28 22.78 1.45
N SER A 198 -15.17 23.24 0.56
CA SER A 198 -16.24 24.17 0.91
C SER A 198 -17.11 23.61 2.04
N GLY A 199 -17.21 24.32 3.16
CA GLY A 199 -18.00 23.88 4.31
C GLY A 199 -17.37 22.76 5.14
N CYS A 200 -16.13 22.36 4.84
CA CYS A 200 -15.34 21.49 5.71
C CYS A 200 -14.71 22.29 6.85
N SER A 201 -14.66 21.68 8.03
CA SER A 201 -13.82 22.15 9.14
C SER A 201 -12.54 21.31 9.19
N ILE A 202 -11.39 21.98 9.22
CA ILE A 202 -10.09 21.33 9.42
C ILE A 202 -9.54 21.67 10.80
N MET A 203 -9.03 20.65 11.49
CA MET A 203 -8.38 20.78 12.79
C MET A 203 -7.02 20.08 12.79
N HIS A 204 -6.01 20.74 13.33
CA HIS A 204 -4.73 20.11 13.65
C HIS A 204 -4.78 19.48 15.04
N ILE A 205 -4.40 18.22 15.11
CA ILE A 205 -4.25 17.47 16.35
C ILE A 205 -2.73 17.26 16.55
N PRO A 206 -2.09 18.05 17.43
CA PRO A 206 -0.67 17.90 17.70
C PRO A 206 -0.36 16.53 18.32
N LYS A 207 0.83 16.01 18.03
CA LYS A 207 1.36 14.83 18.71
C LYS A 207 2.77 15.15 19.21
N ASP A 208 2.95 15.13 20.52
CA ASP A 208 4.23 15.48 21.16
C ASP A 208 5.20 14.30 21.30
N GLY A 209 4.89 13.14 20.73
CA GLY A 209 5.74 11.97 20.81
C GLY A 209 6.70 11.89 19.64
N ARG A 210 8.00 11.67 19.88
CA ARG A 210 9.02 11.44 18.82
C ARG A 210 8.62 10.37 17.77
N LYS A 211 7.70 9.47 18.13
CA LYS A 211 7.19 8.38 17.27
C LYS A 211 5.79 8.63 16.70
N LYS A 212 5.09 9.70 17.12
CA LYS A 212 3.70 9.98 16.77
C LYS A 212 3.64 11.12 15.76
N LYS A 213 2.92 10.91 14.66
CA LYS A 213 2.77 11.90 13.58
C LYS A 213 1.66 12.88 13.91
N HIS A 214 1.86 14.17 13.64
CA HIS A 214 0.79 15.17 13.72
C HIS A 214 -0.37 14.77 12.80
N GLU A 215 -1.61 15.00 13.23
CA GLU A 215 -2.81 14.62 12.47
C GLU A 215 -3.59 15.87 12.03
N LEU A 216 -4.05 15.88 10.78
CA LEU A 216 -5.03 16.82 10.24
C LEU A 216 -6.37 16.09 10.13
N LYS A 217 -7.38 16.58 10.83
CA LYS A 217 -8.74 16.04 10.81
C LYS A 217 -9.64 17.00 10.04
N ILE A 218 -10.17 16.53 8.91
CA ILE A 218 -11.09 17.27 8.05
C ILE A 218 -12.47 16.65 8.19
N VAL A 219 -13.47 17.46 8.53
CA VAL A 219 -14.85 17.02 8.76
C VAL A 219 -15.78 17.84 7.87
N HIS A 220 -16.57 17.16 7.06
CA HIS A 220 -17.69 17.76 6.34
C HIS A 220 -18.98 17.59 7.17
N GLN A 221 -19.91 18.54 7.06
CA GLN A 221 -21.13 18.56 7.89
C GLN A 221 -21.86 17.21 7.84
N GLY A 222 -21.91 16.51 8.98
CA GLY A 222 -22.59 15.21 9.14
C GLY A 222 -21.88 13.99 8.55
N ALA A 223 -20.66 14.13 8.02
CA ALA A 223 -19.91 13.03 7.40
C ALA A 223 -18.78 12.50 8.29
N ASP A 224 -18.28 11.31 7.96
CA ASP A 224 -17.10 10.71 8.59
C ASP A 224 -15.86 11.61 8.43
N ALA A 225 -15.10 11.75 9.51
CA ALA A 225 -13.90 12.57 9.52
C ALA A 225 -12.77 11.91 8.70
N LEU A 226 -12.19 12.68 7.77
CA LEU A 226 -10.96 12.32 7.09
C LEU A 226 -9.76 12.68 7.97
N VAL A 227 -8.88 11.71 8.24
CA VAL A 227 -7.66 11.94 9.03
C VAL A 227 -6.43 11.69 8.18
N LEU A 228 -5.58 12.71 8.06
CA LEU A 228 -4.29 12.68 7.37
C LEU A 228 -3.16 12.87 8.39
N ALA A 229 -2.09 12.09 8.29
CA ALA A 229 -0.90 12.30 9.11
C ALA A 229 0.15 13.10 8.35
N VAL A 230 0.66 14.15 9.00
CA VAL A 230 1.73 15.04 8.54
C VAL A 230 2.98 14.86 9.40
N GLN A 231 4.13 15.20 8.84
CA GLN A 231 5.43 14.88 9.42
C GLN A 231 5.84 15.84 10.54
N SER A 232 5.38 17.09 10.48
CA SER A 232 5.73 18.12 11.45
C SER A 232 4.57 19.09 11.71
N LYS A 233 4.74 19.97 12.69
CA LYS A 233 3.79 21.05 12.99
C LYS A 233 3.73 22.05 11.84
N GLU A 234 4.89 22.41 11.27
CA GLU A 234 5.01 23.37 10.18
C GLU A 234 4.25 22.88 8.94
N GLN A 235 4.40 21.59 8.60
CA GLN A 235 3.61 20.99 7.53
C GLN A 235 2.11 21.04 7.84
N ALA A 236 1.69 20.80 9.10
CA ALA A 236 0.28 20.92 9.45
C ALA A 236 -0.25 22.35 9.22
N GLU A 237 0.52 23.37 9.59
CA GLU A 237 0.18 24.78 9.44
C GLU A 237 0.08 25.21 7.97
N GLU A 238 0.98 24.75 7.10
CA GLU A 238 0.88 24.99 5.66
C GLU A 238 -0.42 24.44 5.07
N TRP A 239 -0.78 23.22 5.46
CA TRP A 239 -2.03 22.60 5.00
C TRP A 239 -3.27 23.34 5.53
N LEU A 240 -3.24 23.81 6.78
CA LEU A 240 -4.31 24.63 7.35
C LEU A 240 -4.49 25.94 6.57
N LYS A 241 -3.40 26.66 6.28
CA LYS A 241 -3.42 27.94 5.55
C LYS A 241 -4.00 27.83 4.14
N VAL A 242 -3.87 26.66 3.50
CA VAL A 242 -4.36 26.44 2.13
C VAL A 242 -5.83 25.97 2.11
N ILE A 243 -6.29 25.35 3.20
CA ILE A 243 -7.66 24.81 3.31
C ILE A 243 -8.63 25.83 3.89
N GLN A 244 -8.17 26.69 4.81
CA GLN A 244 -8.94 27.79 5.39
C GLN A 244 -8.96 29.00 4.45
#